data_AF-A0A971LGR0-F1
#
_entry.id   AF-A0A971LGR0-F1
#
_cell.length_a   1.000
_cell.length_b   1.000
_cell.length_c   1.000
_cell.angle_alpha   90.00
_cell.angle_beta   90.00
_cell.angle_gamma   90.00
#
_symmetry.space_group_name_H-M   'P 1'
#
loop_
_entity.id
_entity.type
_entity.pdbx_description
1 polymer ?
#
loop_
_entity_poly.entity_id
_entity_poly.type
_entity_poly.pdbx_seq_one_letter_code
_entity_poly.pdbx_strand_id
1 'polypeptide(L)'
;MLKSFTRNYEDNSTEAGFQFTFYCDICNDGYKSSFVESETYKKGKGLRGISRGIGLIGNLTGGRLGNLGYSLERGGDILSERFEGQSPEWQKEHENAFNRAQNEAQQHFHRCHGCHLYVCDDCFNVSI
;
A
#
# COMPACT_ATOMS: atom_id res chain seq x y z
N MET A 1 3.01 -14.41 4.46
CA MET A 1 3.72 -13.40 5.26
C MET A 1 4.80 -12.80 4.39
N LEU A 2 4.67 -11.52 4.07
CA LEU A 2 5.67 -10.80 3.29
C LEU A 2 6.91 -10.60 4.15
N LYS A 3 8.08 -10.94 3.62
CA LYS A 3 9.36 -10.81 4.31
C LYS A 3 10.17 -9.75 3.59
N SER A 4 10.37 -8.60 4.23
CA SER A 4 11.30 -7.56 3.75
C SER A 4 12.74 -8.03 3.92
N PHE A 5 13.62 -7.56 3.02
CA PHE A 5 15.06 -7.75 3.18
C PHE A 5 15.64 -6.77 4.21
N THR A 6 15.13 -5.53 4.28
CA THR A 6 15.48 -4.57 5.34
C THR A 6 14.75 -4.88 6.63
N ARG A 7 15.33 -4.48 7.77
CA ARG A 7 14.64 -4.55 9.07
C ARG A 7 13.56 -3.48 9.19
N ASN A 8 13.80 -2.33 8.56
CA ASN A 8 12.88 -1.19 8.53
C ASN A 8 12.35 -0.99 7.11
N TYR A 9 11.04 -1.10 6.96
CA TYR A 9 10.34 -0.71 5.74
C TYR A 9 8.98 -0.13 6.14
N GLU A 10 8.44 0.73 5.27
CA GLU A 10 7.12 1.30 5.42
C GLU A 10 6.28 0.97 4.19
N ASP A 11 5.15 0.33 4.44
CA ASP A 11 4.09 0.16 3.45
C ASP A 11 3.35 1.50 3.30
N ASN A 12 3.53 2.12 2.14
CA ASN A 12 2.79 3.30 1.70
C ASN A 12 1.68 2.89 0.72
N SER A 13 1.15 1.66 0.85
CA SER A 13 0.12 1.14 -0.05
C SER A 13 -1.25 1.75 0.28
N THR A 14 -2.04 1.94 -0.77
CA THR A 14 -3.38 2.54 -0.72
C THR A 14 -4.38 1.65 -1.46
N GLU A 15 -5.66 1.99 -1.38
CA GLU A 15 -6.68 1.32 -2.21
C GLU A 15 -6.40 1.43 -3.72
N ALA A 16 -5.75 2.51 -4.17
CA ALA A 16 -5.50 2.79 -5.58
C ALA A 16 -4.23 2.12 -6.14
N GLY A 17 -3.32 1.69 -5.27
CA GLY A 17 -2.04 1.11 -5.68
C GLY A 17 -1.08 0.93 -4.53
N PHE A 18 0.07 0.35 -4.84
CA PHE A 18 1.05 -0.17 -3.91
C PHE A 18 2.35 0.60 -4.04
N GLN A 19 2.89 1.01 -2.90
CA GLN A 19 4.21 1.64 -2.84
C GLN A 19 4.87 1.32 -1.52
N PHE A 20 6.17 1.08 -1.57
CA PHE A 20 6.94 0.68 -0.41
C PHE A 20 8.20 1.54 -0.29
N THR A 21 8.53 1.91 0.93
CA THR A 21 9.76 2.64 1.25
C THR A 21 10.64 1.74 2.11
N PHE A 22 11.88 1.50 1.70
CA PHE A 22 12.84 0.69 2.44
C PHE A 22 13.91 1.60 3.03
N TYR A 23 14.26 1.41 4.30
CA TYR A 23 15.19 2.30 5.00
C TYR A 23 16.52 1.63 5.27
N CYS A 24 17.60 2.41 5.17
CA CYS A 24 18.93 2.01 5.59
C CYS A 24 18.98 1.78 7.11
N ASP A 25 19.57 0.68 7.55
CA ASP A 25 19.72 0.36 8.97
C ASP A 25 20.68 1.30 9.74
N ILE A 26 21.48 2.11 9.05
CA ILE A 26 22.48 3.02 9.65
C ILE A 26 21.99 4.47 9.63
N CYS A 27 21.77 5.04 8.44
CA CYS A 27 21.43 6.45 8.29
C CYS A 27 19.92 6.73 8.23
N ASN A 28 19.09 5.69 8.19
CA ASN A 28 17.64 5.80 7.94
C ASN A 28 17.28 6.49 6.61
N ASP A 29 18.20 6.55 5.65
CA ASP A 29 17.88 7.00 4.30
C ASP A 29 16.93 5.99 3.63
N GLY A 30 15.85 6.51 3.04
CA GLY A 30 14.73 5.72 2.55
C GLY A 30 14.67 5.68 1.02
N TYR A 31 14.79 4.49 0.44
CA TYR A 31 14.53 4.29 -0.99
C TYR A 31 13.04 3.99 -1.21
N LYS A 32 12.37 4.87 -1.96
CA LYS A 32 10.98 4.72 -2.34
C LYS A 32 10.87 3.98 -3.67
N SER A 33 10.21 2.83 -3.65
CA SER A 33 9.96 2.01 -4.85
C SER A 33 8.94 2.64 -5.81
N SER A 34 8.94 2.13 -7.04
CA SER A 34 7.96 2.52 -8.06
C SER A 34 6.52 2.28 -7.61
N PHE A 35 5.64 3.24 -7.90
CA PHE A 35 4.20 3.11 -7.61
C PHE A 35 3.55 2.11 -8.57
N VAL A 36 2.96 1.04 -8.02
CA VAL A 36 2.26 0.02 -8.80
C VAL A 36 0.76 0.22 -8.64
N GLU A 37 0.07 0.66 -9.69
CA GLU A 37 -1.38 0.82 -9.67
C GLU A 37 -2.11 -0.52 -9.50
N SER A 38 -3.16 -0.57 -8.66
CA SER A 38 -4.00 -1.78 -8.54
C SER A 38 -4.99 -1.88 -9.71
N GLU A 39 -4.97 -3.01 -10.40
CA GLU A 39 -5.93 -3.29 -11.47
C GLU A 39 -7.33 -3.55 -10.91
N THR A 40 -7.42 -4.14 -9.71
CA THR A 40 -8.68 -4.41 -9.00
C THR A 40 -9.43 -3.09 -8.71
N TYR A 41 -8.72 -2.06 -8.25
CA TYR A 41 -9.31 -0.74 -7.99
C TYR A 41 -9.83 -0.06 -9.26
N LYS A 42 -9.04 -0.11 -10.34
CA LYS A 42 -9.45 0.44 -11.65
C LYS A 42 -10.74 -0.22 -12.17
N LYS A 43 -10.88 -1.54 -12.02
CA LYS A 43 -12.09 -2.27 -12.43
C LYS A 43 -13.32 -1.94 -11.57
N GLY A 44 -13.14 -1.80 -10.25
CA GLY A 44 -14.23 -1.43 -9.32
C GLY A 44 -14.84 -0.05 -9.60
N LYS A 45 -14.03 0.93 -10.02
CA LYS A 45 -14.49 2.28 -10.39
C LYS A 45 -15.31 2.28 -11.70
N GLY A 46 -14.93 1.43 -12.67
CA GLY A 46 -15.67 1.26 -13.92
C GLY A 46 -17.06 0.65 -13.71
N LEU A 47 -17.18 -0.33 -12.81
CA LEU A 47 -18.47 -0.96 -12.49
C LEU A 47 -19.41 -0.01 -11.71
N ARG A 48 -18.89 0.79 -10.78
CA ARG A 48 -19.67 1.81 -10.04
C ARG A 48 -20.14 2.98 -10.93
N GLY A 49 -19.47 3.22 -12.06
CA GLY A 49 -19.90 4.21 -13.06
C GLY A 49 -21.16 3.77 -13.82
N ILE A 50 -21.33 2.46 -14.04
CA ILE A 50 -22.49 1.90 -14.74
C ILE A 50 -23.70 1.76 -13.79
N SER A 51 -23.48 1.46 -12.51
CA SER A 51 -24.58 1.30 -11.54
C SER A 51 -25.25 2.61 -11.10
N ARG A 52 -24.68 3.79 -11.42
CA ARG A 52 -25.38 5.09 -11.27
C ARG A 52 -26.41 5.36 -12.37
N GLY A 53 -26.42 4.59 -13.46
CA GLY A 53 -27.28 4.83 -14.62
C GLY A 53 -28.62 4.10 -14.61
N ILE A 54 -28.87 3.16 -13.69
CA ILE A 54 -30.07 2.31 -13.72
C ILE A 54 -30.68 2.23 -12.33
N GLY A 55 -31.58 3.17 -12.04
CA GLY A 55 -32.61 2.97 -11.02
C GLY A 55 -32.66 4.00 -9.89
N LEU A 56 -32.94 5.28 -10.19
CA LEU A 56 -33.59 6.20 -9.23
C LEU A 56 -34.51 7.24 -9.90
N ILE A 57 -35.02 6.97 -11.11
CA ILE A 57 -36.15 7.76 -11.68
C ILE A 57 -37.42 6.96 -11.41
N GLY A 58 -37.81 6.93 -10.14
CA GLY A 58 -39.00 6.26 -9.65
C GLY A 58 -39.60 7.06 -8.50
N ASN A 59 -40.47 7.99 -8.86
CA ASN A 59 -41.44 8.71 -8.03
C ASN A 59 -40.85 9.61 -6.92
N LEU A 60 -41.02 10.93 -7.01
CA LEU A 60 -42.23 11.60 -6.50
C LEU A 60 -42.65 11.00 -5.15
N THR A 61 -42.29 11.65 -4.04
CA THR A 61 -43.18 11.97 -2.90
C THR A 61 -42.33 12.29 -1.67
N GLY A 62 -42.35 13.58 -1.31
CA GLY A 62 -42.41 14.11 0.05
C GLY A 62 -41.76 13.35 1.21
N GLY A 63 -40.81 14.05 1.84
CA GLY A 63 -40.72 14.09 3.30
C GLY A 63 -39.65 13.21 3.94
N ARG A 64 -38.75 13.89 4.66
CA ARG A 64 -38.01 13.38 5.83
C ARG A 64 -37.34 12.01 5.69
N LEU A 65 -36.10 12.02 5.23
CA LEU A 65 -35.08 11.04 5.65
C LEU A 65 -33.84 11.88 5.95
N GLY A 66 -33.48 12.15 7.21
CA GLY A 66 -33.11 11.12 8.17
C GLY A 66 -31.59 11.04 8.14
N ASN A 67 -30.96 11.88 8.96
CA ASN A 67 -29.57 11.85 9.43
C ASN A 67 -28.72 10.66 8.92
N LEU A 68 -28.01 10.83 7.79
CA LEU A 68 -26.96 9.92 7.34
C LEU A 68 -25.62 10.67 7.35
N GLY A 69 -25.28 11.22 8.52
CA GLY A 69 -23.93 11.68 8.83
C GLY A 69 -23.11 10.48 9.31
N TYR A 70 -22.42 9.82 8.38
CA TYR A 70 -21.38 8.85 8.75
C TYR A 70 -20.13 9.62 9.23
N SER A 71 -20.07 9.92 10.53
CA SER A 71 -18.80 10.13 11.23
C SER A 71 -18.14 8.77 11.43
N LEU A 72 -17.05 8.53 10.72
CA LEU A 72 -16.15 7.40 10.94
C LEU A 72 -14.81 7.96 11.42
N GLU A 73 -14.82 8.34 12.70
CA GLU A 73 -13.63 8.48 13.53
C GLU A 73 -13.63 7.27 14.46
N ARG A 74 -12.78 6.28 14.17
CA ARG A 74 -12.39 5.28 15.16
C ARG A 74 -10.93 4.95 14.94
N GLY A 75 -10.09 5.50 15.82
CA GLY A 75 -8.70 5.12 15.97
C GLY A 75 -8.56 3.85 16.82
N GLY A 76 -7.45 3.16 16.59
CA GLY A 76 -7.05 1.89 17.22
C GLY A 76 -6.68 0.89 16.14
N ASP A 77 -5.44 0.39 16.15
CA ASP A 77 -4.91 -0.70 15.30
C ASP A 77 -4.64 -0.38 13.81
N ILE A 78 -3.81 0.65 13.58
CA ILE A 78 -3.69 1.38 12.30
C ILE A 78 -2.95 0.62 11.17
N LEU A 79 -2.37 -0.56 11.40
CA LEU A 79 -1.58 -1.23 10.34
C LEU A 79 -2.18 -2.53 9.79
N SER A 80 -2.75 -3.40 10.63
CA SER A 80 -3.32 -4.68 10.15
C SER A 80 -4.79 -4.56 9.72
N GLU A 81 -5.58 -3.74 10.41
CA GLU A 81 -7.03 -3.63 10.14
C GLU A 81 -7.34 -2.88 8.83
N ARG A 82 -6.37 -2.17 8.26
CA ARG A 82 -6.52 -1.38 7.04
C ARG A 82 -6.80 -2.22 5.79
N PHE A 83 -6.44 -3.51 5.82
CA PHE A 83 -6.48 -4.37 4.63
C PHE A 83 -7.24 -5.69 4.83
N GLU A 84 -7.85 -5.95 5.99
CA GLU A 84 -8.56 -7.22 6.27
C GLU A 84 -9.87 -7.41 5.47
N GLY A 85 -10.39 -6.35 4.85
CA GLY A 85 -11.55 -6.41 3.95
C GLY A 85 -11.21 -6.52 2.45
N GLN A 86 -9.93 -6.61 2.09
CA GLN A 86 -9.48 -6.58 0.70
C GLN A 86 -9.66 -7.95 0.02
N SER A 87 -10.04 -7.96 -1.26
CA SER A 87 -10.22 -9.19 -2.04
C SER A 87 -8.92 -10.00 -2.15
N PRO A 88 -9.00 -11.34 -2.28
CA PRO A 88 -7.82 -12.19 -2.48
C PRO A 88 -7.00 -11.80 -3.73
N GLU A 89 -7.64 -11.23 -4.75
CA GLU A 89 -6.95 -10.67 -5.92
C GLU A 89 -6.06 -9.48 -5.56
N TRP A 90 -6.55 -8.55 -4.74
CA TRP A 90 -5.77 -7.40 -4.29
C TRP A 90 -4.59 -7.82 -3.42
N GLN A 91 -4.78 -8.82 -2.54
CA GLN A 91 -3.69 -9.39 -1.74
C GLN A 91 -2.59 -9.96 -2.65
N LYS A 92 -2.97 -10.70 -3.70
CA LYS A 92 -2.00 -11.21 -4.69
C LYS A 92 -1.29 -10.09 -5.46
N GLU A 93 -2.00 -9.02 -5.82
CA GLU A 93 -1.38 -7.83 -6.44
C GLU A 93 -0.39 -7.15 -5.48
N HIS A 94 -0.76 -7.00 -4.21
CA HIS A 94 0.08 -6.45 -3.14
C HIS A 94 1.37 -7.25 -2.99
N GLU A 95 1.25 -8.58 -2.88
CA GLU A 95 2.40 -9.47 -2.75
C GLU A 95 3.33 -9.38 -3.98
N ASN A 96 2.78 -9.28 -5.18
CA ASN A 96 3.57 -9.13 -6.41
C ASN A 96 4.25 -7.76 -6.50
N ALA A 97 3.53 -6.69 -6.15
CA ALA A 97 4.07 -5.34 -6.09
C ALA A 97 5.19 -5.23 -5.05
N PHE A 98 5.03 -5.84 -3.88
CA PHE A 98 6.07 -5.91 -2.85
C PHE A 98 7.31 -6.63 -3.35
N ASN A 99 7.17 -7.76 -4.06
CA ASN A 99 8.32 -8.47 -4.63
C ASN A 99 9.07 -7.62 -5.67
N ARG A 100 8.36 -6.87 -6.51
CA ARG A 100 9.00 -5.92 -7.45
C ARG A 100 9.75 -4.81 -6.72
N ALA A 101 9.06 -4.16 -5.77
CA ALA A 101 9.63 -3.10 -4.96
C ALA A 101 10.90 -3.54 -4.21
N GLN A 102 10.90 -4.77 -3.68
CA GLN A 102 12.08 -5.36 -3.06
C GLN A 102 13.23 -5.58 -4.04
N ASN A 103 12.96 -6.06 -5.25
CA ASN A 103 14.01 -6.24 -6.26
C ASN A 103 14.63 -4.91 -6.67
N GLU A 104 13.81 -3.86 -6.86
CA GLU A 104 14.30 -2.51 -7.14
C GLU A 104 15.17 -2.01 -5.98
N ALA A 105 14.67 -2.09 -4.75
CA ALA A 105 15.40 -1.60 -3.59
C ALA A 105 16.69 -2.39 -3.33
N GLN A 106 16.72 -3.70 -3.54
CA GLN A 106 17.95 -4.51 -3.40
C GLN A 106 19.08 -4.09 -4.35
N GLN A 107 18.79 -3.39 -5.46
CA GLN A 107 19.84 -2.83 -6.32
C GLN A 107 20.49 -1.57 -5.74
N HIS A 108 19.80 -0.90 -4.81
CA HIS A 108 20.28 0.32 -4.13
C HIS A 108 20.82 0.04 -2.72
N PHE A 109 20.57 -1.14 -2.17
CA PHE A 109 21.02 -1.55 -0.85
C PHE A 109 22.04 -2.69 -0.93
N HIS A 110 23.09 -2.59 -0.14
CA HIS A 110 24.12 -3.60 0.00
C HIS A 110 23.99 -4.33 1.34
N ARG A 111 24.09 -5.66 1.30
CA ARG A 111 24.12 -6.48 2.52
C ARG A 111 25.55 -6.60 3.04
N CYS A 112 25.79 -6.12 4.25
CA CYS A 112 27.08 -6.32 4.92
C CYS A 112 27.19 -7.77 5.44
N HIS A 113 28.28 -8.46 5.09
CA HIS A 113 28.51 -9.85 5.52
C HIS A 113 28.86 -9.96 7.01
N GLY A 114 29.45 -8.93 7.61
CA GLY A 114 29.82 -8.92 9.04
C GLY A 114 28.62 -8.74 9.97
N CYS A 115 27.83 -7.69 9.75
CA CYS A 115 26.71 -7.33 10.64
C CYS A 115 25.32 -7.78 10.13
N HIS A 116 25.24 -8.33 8.91
CA HIS A 116 23.99 -8.76 8.27
C HIS A 116 22.94 -7.63 8.13
N LEU A 117 23.39 -6.37 8.13
CA LEU A 117 22.56 -5.19 7.91
C LEU A 117 22.47 -4.85 6.42
N TYR A 118 21.38 -4.20 6.02
CA TYR A 118 21.24 -3.62 4.69
C TYR A 118 21.48 -2.11 4.76
N VAL A 119 22.43 -1.66 3.98
CA VAL A 119 22.94 -0.28 4.01
C VAL A 119 22.91 0.33 2.62
N CYS A 120 22.69 1.65 2.54
CA CYS A 120 22.79 2.37 1.28
C CYS A 120 24.27 2.44 0.82
N ASP A 121 24.48 2.79 -0.45
CA ASP A 121 25.81 2.86 -1.07
C ASP A 121 26.80 3.74 -0.27
N ASP A 122 26.35 4.92 0.17
CA ASP A 122 27.14 5.83 1.02
C ASP A 122 27.61 5.17 2.33
N CYS A 123 26.71 4.53 3.06
CA CYS A 123 27.06 3.87 4.32
C CYS A 123 27.90 2.59 4.11
N PHE A 124 27.74 1.93 2.96
CA PHE A 124 28.55 0.78 2.60
C PHE A 124 30.01 1.18 2.37
N ASN A 125 30.25 2.29 1.67
CA ASN A 125 31.60 2.75 1.34
C ASN A 125 32.40 3.27 2.55
N VAL A 126 31.73 3.78 3.59
CA VAL A 126 32.39 4.22 4.84
C VAL A 126 32.81 3.05 5.75
N SER A 127 32.28 1.85 5.49
CA SER A 127 32.52 0.66 6.33
C SER A 127 33.64 -0.26 5.80
N ILE A 128 34.35 0.15 4.73
CA ILE A 128 35.52 -0.52 4.14
C ILE A 128 36.79 0.28 4.49
#